data_AF-A0A7V9ATR1-F1
#
_entry.id   AF-A0A7V9ATR1-F1
#
_cell.length_a   1.000
_cell.length_b   1.000
_cell.length_c   1.000
_cell.angle_alpha   90.00
_cell.angle_beta   90.00
_cell.angle_gamma   90.00
#
_symmetry.space_group_name_H-M   'P 1'
#
loop_
_entity.id
_entity.type
_entity.pdbx_description
1 polymer ?
#
loop_
_entity_poly.entity_id
_entity_poly.type
_entity_poly.pdbx_seq_one_letter_code
_entity_poly.pdbx_strand_id
1 'polypeptide(L)' 'GAARQSLADPDWFLKMRLGRGDEVRRCCYTNYCEGLDQMHKQVTCKLWDREALDESAVPLTADGKRRLIAPRWK' A
#
# COMPACT_ATOMS: atom_id res chain seq x y z
N GLY A 1 -12.52 6.85 -9.17
CA GLY A 1 -12.33 6.65 -7.72
C GLY A 1 -10.85 6.61 -7.40
N ALA A 2 -10.42 7.28 -6.33
CA ALA A 2 -8.99 7.40 -5.97
C ALA A 2 -8.53 6.40 -4.89
N ALA A 3 -9.45 5.84 -4.10
CA ALA A 3 -9.12 5.04 -2.91
C ALA A 3 -8.13 3.88 -3.18
N ARG A 4 -8.40 3.04 -4.19
CA ARG A 4 -7.52 1.92 -4.54
C ARG A 4 -6.12 2.38 -4.97
N GLN A 5 -6.05 3.49 -5.71
CA GLN A 5 -4.77 4.03 -6.17
C GLN A 5 -3.99 4.68 -5.03
N SER A 6 -4.66 5.38 -4.11
CA SER A 6 -4.04 5.92 -2.89
C SER A 6 -3.52 4.84 -1.94
N LEU A 7 -4.14 3.65 -1.90
CA LEU A 7 -3.60 2.49 -1.16
C LEU A 7 -2.41 1.85 -1.87
N ALA A 8 -2.45 1.75 -3.19
CA ALA A 8 -1.36 1.19 -3.99
C ALA A 8 -0.11 2.07 -3.91
N ASP A 9 -0.29 3.39 -3.95
CA ASP A 9 0.77 4.40 -3.96
C ASP A 9 0.35 5.62 -3.13
N PRO A 10 0.69 5.67 -1.83
CA PRO A 10 0.33 6.79 -0.96
C PRO A 10 0.92 8.14 -1.43
N ASP A 11 2.05 8.10 -2.13
CA ASP A 11 2.73 9.28 -2.66
C ASP A 11 2.22 9.68 -4.05
N TRP A 12 1.18 9.03 -4.58
CA TRP A 12 0.67 9.22 -5.94
C TRP A 12 0.39 10.68 -6.29
N PHE A 13 -0.30 11.42 -5.41
CA PHE A 13 -0.61 12.83 -5.65
C PHE A 13 0.65 13.69 -5.75
N LEU A 14 1.66 13.41 -4.93
CA LEU A 14 2.92 14.12 -4.96
C LEU A 14 3.69 13.82 -6.26
N LYS A 15 3.78 12.54 -6.65
CA LYS A 15 4.41 12.11 -7.91
C LYS A 15 3.76 12.75 -9.13
N MET A 16 2.43 12.77 -9.17
CA MET A 16 1.67 13.44 -10.23
C MET A 16 1.98 14.93 -10.30
N ARG A 17 2.03 15.61 -9.15
CA ARG A 17 2.35 17.05 -9.08
C ARG A 17 3.77 17.35 -9.57
N LEU A 18 4.71 16.43 -9.33
CA LEU A 18 6.11 16.55 -9.73
C LEU A 18 6.39 16.06 -11.16
N GLY A 19 5.38 15.60 -11.90
CA GLY A 19 5.55 15.06 -13.25
C GLY A 19 6.22 13.68 -13.29
N ARG A 20 6.35 12.99 -12.15
CA ARG A 20 7.00 11.67 -12.00
C ARG A 20 6.00 10.53 -12.18
N GLY A 21 5.30 10.56 -13.31
CA GLY A 21 4.23 9.60 -13.62
C GLY A 21 4.73 8.16 -13.81
N ASP A 22 5.97 8.00 -14.24
CA ASP A 22 6.69 6.75 -14.40
C ASP A 22 7.01 6.06 -13.08
N GLU A 23 7.10 6.82 -11.98
CA GLU A 23 7.33 6.30 -10.62
C GLU A 23 6.03 5.91 -9.90
N VAL A 24 4.87 6.10 -10.54
CA VAL A 24 3.57 5.76 -9.96
C VAL A 24 3.41 4.24 -9.90
N ARG A 25 3.24 3.71 -8.69
CA ARG A 25 2.92 2.30 -8.47
C ARG A 25 1.44 2.07 -8.80
N ARG A 26 1.17 1.64 -10.03
CA ARG A 26 -0.20 1.42 -10.55
C ARG A 26 -0.89 0.27 -9.82
N CYS A 27 -2.15 0.49 -9.46
CA CYS A 27 -3.01 -0.55 -8.89
C CYS A 27 -3.16 -1.73 -9.87
N CYS A 28 -3.09 -2.96 -9.37
CA CYS A 28 -3.34 -4.17 -10.16
C CYS A 28 -4.83 -4.57 -10.23
N TYR A 29 -5.73 -3.73 -9.74
CA TYR A 29 -7.20 -3.89 -9.80
C TYR A 29 -7.78 -5.20 -9.23
N THR A 30 -7.08 -5.89 -8.34
CA THR A 30 -7.64 -7.03 -7.60
C THR A 30 -8.55 -6.61 -6.45
N ASN A 31 -9.39 -7.52 -5.96
CA ASN A 31 -10.26 -7.29 -4.79
C ASN A 31 -9.53 -7.46 -3.44
N TYR A 32 -8.19 -7.41 -3.42
CA TYR A 32 -7.41 -7.66 -2.20
C TYR A 32 -7.77 -6.69 -1.07
N CYS A 33 -7.66 -5.38 -1.31
CA CYS A 33 -7.92 -4.37 -0.28
C CYS A 33 -9.38 -4.36 0.18
N GLU A 34 -10.30 -4.57 -0.77
CA GLU A 34 -11.73 -4.70 -0.50
C GLU A 34 -12.06 -5.96 0.32
N GLY A 35 -11.43 -7.10 0.03
CA GLY A 35 -11.63 -8.32 0.81
C GLY A 35 -11.16 -8.15 2.27
N LEU A 36 -10.08 -7.40 2.50
CA LEU A 36 -9.66 -7.04 3.85
C LEU A 36 -10.71 -6.17 4.56
N ASP A 37 -11.24 -5.17 3.85
CA ASP A 37 -12.26 -4.26 4.35
C ASP A 37 -13.57 -5.02 4.71
N GLN A 38 -14.07 -5.86 3.81
CA GLN A 38 -15.26 -6.70 4.03
C GLN A 38 -15.12 -7.61 5.26
N MET A 39 -13.91 -8.11 5.53
CA MET A 39 -13.63 -8.95 6.69
C MET A 39 -13.26 -8.15 7.97
N HIS A 40 -13.37 -6.82 7.92
CA HIS A 40 -12.96 -5.90 9.00
C HIS A 40 -11.53 -6.16 9.48
N LYS A 41 -10.63 -6.44 8.54
CA LYS A 41 -9.19 -6.58 8.78
C LYS A 41 -8.48 -5.27 8.48
N GLN A 42 -7.28 -5.11 9.03
CA GLN A 42 -6.40 -3.98 8.72
C GLN A 42 -6.16 -3.93 7.19
N VAL A 43 -6.69 -2.89 6.54
CA VAL A 43 -6.65 -2.71 5.09
C VAL A 43 -5.26 -2.23 4.67
N THR A 44 -4.65 -3.00 3.78
CA THR A 44 -3.29 -2.81 3.26
C THR A 44 -3.28 -3.20 1.78
N CYS A 45 -2.22 -2.85 1.04
CA CYS A 45 -2.13 -3.21 -0.39
C CYS A 45 -1.12 -4.34 -0.62
N LYS A 46 -1.57 -5.38 -1.34
CA LYS A 46 -0.73 -6.52 -1.76
C LYS A 46 0.53 -6.17 -2.55
N LEU A 47 0.65 -4.95 -3.06
CA LEU A 47 1.82 -4.51 -3.81
C LEU A 47 3.02 -4.21 -2.92
N TRP A 48 2.83 -4.04 -1.61
CA TRP A 48 3.90 -3.66 -0.69
C TRP A 48 3.77 -4.25 0.72
N ASP A 49 2.60 -4.76 1.08
CA ASP A 49 2.31 -5.17 2.45
C ASP A 49 3.14 -6.35 2.93
N ARG A 50 3.87 -7.06 2.07
CA ARG A 50 4.78 -8.16 2.44
C ARG A 50 6.25 -7.85 2.22
N GLU A 51 6.59 -6.62 1.86
CA GLU A 51 7.98 -6.20 1.63
C GLU A 51 8.72 -6.00 2.96
N ALA A 52 9.96 -6.49 3.09
CA ALA A 52 10.87 -6.22 4.22
C ALA A 52 10.18 -6.26 5.61
N LEU A 53 9.49 -7.37 5.91
CA LEU A 53 8.78 -7.58 7.18
C LEU A 53 9.72 -7.74 8.38
N ASP A 54 10.99 -8.03 8.11
CA ASP A 54 12.09 -8.17 9.06
C ASP A 54 12.76 -6.84 9.42
N GLU A 55 12.44 -5.75 8.71
CA GLU A 55 12.99 -4.42 8.96
C GLU A 55 12.53 -3.92 10.35
N SER A 56 13.50 -3.65 11.23
CA SER A 56 13.23 -3.17 12.58
C SER A 56 12.48 -1.83 12.53
N ALA A 57 11.38 -1.74 13.30
CA ALA A 57 10.48 -0.58 13.41
C ALA A 57 9.35 -0.46 12.37
N VAL A 58 9.12 -1.46 11.51
CA VAL A 58 7.92 -1.46 10.66
C VAL A 58 6.71 -1.93 11.45
N PRO A 59 5.63 -1.13 11.57
CA PRO A 59 4.41 -1.57 12.23
C PRO A 59 3.77 -2.68 11.39
N LEU A 60 3.54 -3.83 12.01
CA LEU A 60 2.92 -4.99 11.37
C LEU A 60 1.45 -5.16 11.82
N THR A 61 0.68 -5.87 11.02
CA THR A 61 -0.65 -6.36 11.39
C THR A 61 -0.58 -7.24 12.64
N ALA A 62 -1.71 -7.43 13.31
CA ALA A 62 -1.77 -8.23 14.54
C ALA A 62 -1.27 -9.69 14.37
N ASP A 63 -1.37 -10.24 13.16
CA ASP A 63 -0.85 -11.57 12.79
C ASP A 63 0.63 -11.56 12.35
N GLY A 64 1.27 -10.39 12.32
CA GLY A 64 2.67 -10.20 11.90
C GLY A 64 2.94 -10.44 10.42
N LYS A 65 1.90 -10.65 9.58
CA LYS A 65 2.08 -11.09 8.19
C LYS A 65 2.22 -9.94 7.19
N ARG A 66 1.88 -8.72 7.59
CA ARG A 66 1.80 -7.57 6.69
C ARG A 66 2.26 -6.28 7.36
N ARG A 67 2.91 -5.39 6.60
CA ARG A 67 3.16 -3.99 6.99
C ARG A 67 1.83 -3.26 7.08
N LEU A 68 1.67 -2.37 8.06
CA LEU A 68 0.56 -1.43 8.15
C LEU A 68 0.81 -0.14 7.38
N ILE A 69 2.08 0.19 7.16
CA ILE A 69 2.51 1.43 6.51
C ILE A 69 3.29 1.06 5.25
N ALA A 70 2.96 1.74 4.15
CA ALA A 70 3.68 1.59 2.90
C ALA A 70 5.15 2.01 3.06
N PRO A 71 6.07 1.39 2.30
CA PRO A 71 7.45 1.86 2.23
C PRO A 71 7.48 3.30 1.72
N ARG A 72 8.45 4.09 2.22
CA ARG A 72 8.66 5.46 1.74
C ARG A 72 9.04 5.45 0.26
N TRP A 73 8.51 6.40 -0.50
CA TRP A 73 9.02 6.71 -1.83
C TRP A 73 10.51 7.08 -1.76
N LYS A 74 11.31 6.47 -2.64
CA LYS A 74 12.76 6.65 -2.78
C LYS A 74 13.06 7.29 -4.13
#